data_AF-X0UK84-F1
#
_entry.id   AF-X0UK84-F1
#
_cell.length_a   1.000
_cell.length_b   1.000
_cell.length_c   1.000
_cell.angle_alpha   90.00
_cell.angle_beta   90.00
_cell.angle_gamma   90.00
#
_symmetry.space_group_name_H-M   'P 1'
#
loop_
_entity.id
_entity.type
_entity.pdbx_description
1 polymer ?
#
loop_
_entity_poly.entity_id
_entity_poly.type
_entity_poly.pdbx_seq_one_letter_code
_entity_poly.pdbx_strand_id
1 'polypeptide(L)' 'HEADSYEELKEIVNEGWALIWHCGTAECEANIQEETKATSRCFPLDLNEKWNPEGAICTICGKPAQGRAYFSRAY' A
#
# COMPACT_ATOMS: atom_id res chain seq x y z
N HIS A 1 -3.29 -8.23 -6.45
CA HIS A 1 -3.03 -9.17 -5.33
C HIS A 1 -3.02 -8.39 -4.02
N GLU A 2 -3.26 -9.03 -2.88
CA GLU A 2 -3.14 -8.39 -1.55
C GLU A 2 -1.76 -8.73 -0.97
N ALA A 3 -1.17 -7.81 -0.21
CA ALA A 3 0.07 -8.03 0.52
C ALA A 3 -0.12 -7.62 1.98
N ASP A 4 0.20 -8.53 2.90
CA ASP A 4 0.10 -8.32 4.34
C ASP A 4 1.46 -7.98 4.97
N SER A 5 2.55 -8.10 4.21
CA SER A 5 3.90 -7.72 4.62
C SER A 5 4.62 -6.87 3.57
N TYR A 6 5.65 -6.14 4.00
CA TYR A 6 6.46 -5.35 3.09
C TYR A 6 7.28 -6.22 2.11
N GLU A 7 7.64 -7.44 2.51
CA GLU A 7 8.34 -8.40 1.66
C GLU A 7 7.42 -8.90 0.54
N GLU A 8 6.18 -9.26 0.86
CA GLU A 8 5.17 -9.64 -0.14
C GLU A 8 4.87 -8.49 -1.10
N LEU A 9 4.80 -7.25 -0.60
CA LEU A 9 4.65 -6.08 -1.46
C LEU A 9 5.77 -6.03 -2.50
N LYS A 10 7.03 -6.19 -2.07
CA LYS A 10 8.21 -6.15 -2.95
C LYS A 10 8.13 -7.22 -4.04
N GLU A 11 7.72 -8.44 -3.70
CA GLU A 11 7.58 -9.52 -4.67
C GLU A 11 6.45 -9.23 -5.67
N ILE A 12 5.26 -8.90 -5.17
CA ILE A 12 4.06 -8.71 -6.00
C ILE A 12 4.21 -7.52 -6.96
N VAL A 13 4.77 -6.40 -6.53
CA VAL A 13 4.90 -5.21 -7.39
C VAL A 13 5.92 -5.38 -8.52
N ASN A 14 6.77 -6.40 -8.47
CA ASN A 14 7.65 -6.75 -9.59
C ASN A 14 6.87 -7.41 -10.75
N GLU A 15 5.80 -8.14 -10.45
CA GLU A 15 5.00 -8.87 -11.44
C GLU A 15 3.69 -8.15 -11.79
N GLY A 16 3.23 -7.22 -10.95
CA GLY A 16 2.02 -6.46 -11.22
C GLY A 16 1.66 -5.43 -10.15
N TRP A 17 0.46 -5.58 -9.59
CA TRP A 17 -0.10 -4.64 -8.62
C TRP A 17 -0.43 -5.33 -7.29
N ALA A 18 -0.18 -4.60 -6.21
CA ALA A 18 -0.46 -5.00 -4.84
C ALA A 18 -1.48 -4.03 -4.21
N LEU A 19 -2.40 -4.58 -3.42
CA LEU A 19 -3.29 -3.84 -2.54
C LEU A 19 -2.79 -4.04 -1.12
N ILE A 20 -2.42 -2.95 -0.45
CA ILE A 20 -1.87 -2.98 0.91
C ILE A 20 -2.60 -1.99 1.81
N TRP A 21 -2.59 -2.25 3.11
CA TRP A 21 -2.95 -1.23 4.10
C TRP A 21 -1.87 -0.17 4.15
N HIS A 22 -2.28 1.08 3.99
CA HIS A 22 -1.39 2.22 3.89
C HIS A 22 -1.80 3.34 4.86
N CYS A 23 -0.82 3.99 5.47
CA CYS A 23 -1.05 5.10 6.40
C CYS A 23 -1.36 6.44 5.73
N GLY A 24 -1.25 6.54 4.40
CA GLY A 24 -1.59 7.75 3.64
C GLY A 24 -0.56 8.88 3.75
N THR A 25 0.63 8.60 4.30
CA THR A 25 1.68 9.62 4.49
C THR A 25 2.69 9.58 3.35
N ALA A 26 3.06 10.75 2.83
CA ALA A 26 4.04 10.88 1.74
C ALA A 26 5.41 10.24 2.05
N GLU A 27 5.87 10.30 3.31
CA GLU A 27 7.11 9.63 3.75
C GLU A 27 7.07 8.12 3.49
N CYS A 28 5.92 7.50 3.77
CA CYS A 28 5.74 6.07 3.57
C CYS A 28 5.67 5.71 2.08
N GLU A 29 5.04 6.54 1.25
CA GLU A 29 5.04 6.34 -0.20
C GLU A 29 6.44 6.51 -0.81
N ALA A 30 7.19 7.50 -0.34
CA ALA A 30 8.58 7.73 -0.76
C ALA A 30 9.45 6.51 -0.46
N ASN A 31 9.36 5.94 0.75
CA ASN A 31 10.10 4.72 1.11
C ASN A 31 9.76 3.55 0.18
N ILE A 32 8.46 3.32 -0.11
CA ILE A 32 8.02 2.27 -1.04
C ILE A 32 8.60 2.52 -2.44
N GLN A 33 8.55 3.77 -2.92
CA GLN A 33 9.06 4.12 -4.24
C GLN A 33 10.58 3.99 -4.33
N GLU A 34 11.32 4.37 -3.29
CA GLU A 34 12.79 4.27 -3.28
C GLU A 34 13.25 2.83 -3.37
N GLU A 35 12.66 1.94 -2.57
CA GLU A 35 13.04 0.53 -2.48
C GLU A 35 12.44 -0.35 -3.58
N THR A 36 11.18 -0.14 -3.95
CA THR A 36 10.44 -1.06 -4.84
C THR A 36 10.22 -0.47 -6.23
N LYS A 37 10.45 0.84 -6.41
CA LYS A 37 10.05 1.61 -7.60
C LYS A 37 8.54 1.60 -7.87
N ALA A 38 7.74 1.08 -6.95
CA ALA A 38 6.28 1.11 -7.03
C ALA A 38 5.75 2.44 -6.49
N THR A 39 4.71 2.94 -7.13
CA THR A 39 3.99 4.15 -6.70
C THR A 39 2.51 3.82 -6.48
N SER A 40 1.87 4.64 -5.65
CA SER A 40 0.42 4.58 -5.43
C SER A 40 -0.30 4.93 -6.73
N ARG A 41 -1.20 4.05 -7.16
CA ARG A 41 -2.03 4.21 -8.37
C ARG A 41 -3.40 4.72 -8.06
N CYS A 42 -3.98 4.23 -6.98
CA CYS A 42 -5.33 4.54 -6.60
C CYS A 42 -5.52 4.24 -5.11
N PHE A 43 -6.12 5.19 -4.41
CA PHE A 43 -6.67 4.99 -3.07
C PHE A 43 -8.20 5.03 -3.19
N PRO A 44 -8.88 3.88 -3.31
CA PRO A 44 -10.31 3.85 -3.63
C PRO A 44 -11.16 4.23 -2.40
N LEU A 45 -11.67 5.47 -2.37
CA LEU A 45 -12.39 6.01 -1.20
C LEU A 45 -13.66 5.20 -0.88
N ASP A 46 -14.52 4.92 -1.87
CA ASP A 46 -15.76 4.17 -1.68
C ASP A 46 -15.53 2.73 -1.14
N LEU A 47 -14.41 2.12 -1.51
CA LEU A 47 -14.04 0.79 -1.00
C LEU A 47 -13.46 0.88 0.40
N ASN A 48 -12.71 1.93 0.70
CA ASN A 48 -12.15 2.17 2.03
C ASN A 48 -13.22 2.45 3.08
N GLU A 49 -14.31 3.12 2.71
CA GLU A 49 -15.49 3.26 3.58
C GLU A 49 -16.10 1.89 3.92
N LYS A 50 -16.07 0.93 2.99
CA LYS A 50 -16.59 -0.44 3.20
C LYS A 50 -15.61 -1.33 3.96
N TRP A 51 -14.30 -1.14 3.74
CA TRP A 51 -13.25 -1.97 4.35
C TRP A 51 -13.00 -1.62 5.82
N ASN A 52 -13.48 -0.47 6.30
CA ASN A 52 -13.36 0.01 7.67
C ASN A 52 -11.91 -0.10 8.23
N PRO A 53 -11.07 0.93 8.09
CA PRO A 53 -9.68 0.90 8.52
C PRO A 53 -9.48 0.90 10.05
N GLU A 54 -10.54 0.85 10.85
CA GLU A 54 -10.44 0.87 12.32
C GLU A 54 -9.63 -0.32 12.83
N GLY A 55 -8.50 -0.04 13.49
CA GLY A 55 -7.56 -1.05 13.98
C GLY A 55 -6.62 -1.62 12.91
N ALA A 56 -6.74 -1.21 11.65
CA ALA A 56 -5.81 -1.62 10.59
C ALA A 56 -4.45 -0.92 10.74
N ILE A 57 -3.40 -1.64 10.35
CA ILE A 57 -2.01 -1.19 10.49
C ILE A 57 -1.38 -1.11 9.10
N CYS A 58 -0.62 -0.05 8.85
CA CYS A 58 0.14 0.12 7.63
C CYS A 58 1.18 -1.00 7.50
N THR A 59 1.14 -1.71 6.37
CA THR A 59 2.01 -2.85 6.04
C THR A 59 3.51 -2.48 6.03
N ILE A 60 3.84 -1.19 5.95
CA ILE A 60 5.20 -0.68 5.75
C ILE A 60 5.80 -0.11 7.02
N CYS A 61 5.07 0.79 7.69
CA CYS A 61 5.61 1.58 8.80
C CYS A 61 5.00 1.21 10.16
N GLY A 62 4.02 0.31 10.21
CA GLY A 62 3.37 -0.11 11.46
C GLY A 62 2.47 0.96 12.11
N LYS A 63 2.31 2.13 11.48
CA LYS A 63 1.38 3.19 11.94
C LYS A 63 -0.07 2.79 11.59
N PRO A 64 -1.10 3.40 12.23
CA PRO A 64 -2.49 3.19 11.83
C PRO A 64 -2.70 3.42 10.33
N ALA A 65 -3.36 2.48 9.67
CA ALA A 65 -3.71 2.61 8.26
C ALA A 65 -4.90 3.56 8.12
N GLN A 66 -4.87 4.39 7.07
CA GLN A 66 -6.04 5.18 6.66
C GLN A 66 -6.97 4.37 5.75
N GLY A 67 -6.46 3.30 5.17
CA GLY A 67 -7.17 2.47 4.21
C GLY A 67 -6.21 1.63 3.39
N ARG A 68 -6.73 0.98 2.35
CA ARG A 68 -5.96 0.24 1.38
C ARG A 68 -5.68 1.08 0.13
N ALA A 69 -4.46 0.97 -0.38
CA ALA A 69 -4.03 1.59 -1.63
C ALA A 69 -3.46 0.54 -2.60
N TYR A 70 -3.67 0.80 -3.89
CA TYR A 70 -3.06 0.03 -4.96
C TYR A 70 -1.67 0.58 -5.27
N PHE A 71 -0.66 -0.27 -5.20
CA PHE A 71 0.72 0.03 -5.60
C PHE A 71 1.12 -0.82 -6.80
N SER A 72 1.85 -0.22 -7.74
CA SER A 72 2.49 -0.94 -8.85
C SER A 72 3.68 -0.15 -9.37
N ARG A 73 4.63 -0.84 -10.00
CA ARG A 73 5.76 -0.18 -10.67
C ARG A 73 5.27 0.63 -11.88
N ALA A 74 5.87 1.81 -12.08
CA ALA A 74 5.74 2.54 -13.33
C ALA A 74 6.82 2.01 -14.28
N TYR A 75 6.39 1.62 -15.48
CA TYR A 75 7.29 1.30 -16.58
C TYR A 75 8.05 2.55 -17.03
#